data_AF-R0M169-F1
#
_entry.id   AF-R0M169-F1
#
_cell.length_a   1.000
_cell.length_b   1.000
_cell.length_c   1.000
_cell.angle_alpha   90.00
_cell.angle_beta   90.00
_cell.angle_gamma   90.00
#
_symmetry.space_group_name_H-M   'P 1'
#
loop_
_entity.id
_entity.type
_entity.pdbx_description
1 polymer ?
#
loop_
_entity_poly.entity_id
_entity_poly.type
_entity_poly.pdbx_seq_one_letter_code
_entity_poly.pdbx_strand_id
1 'polypeptide(L)'
;MPLLWIRVDPKGEHFLNSLVEQPDYMFIEQLLDKNVNGQIEAIDYLSKRPSIQICETFERILENTQMFYRVRVRILYVLAKISLENYIGFQRVIQFFIKKFCVQSSTVIKPNDFNFINYFLQKNSIEALSFTNPSIVKKYNGRTVRSANIICAFMINILRFNDNSMNSFSDSEYISNVIKGLARPLIEISQRKVKEDNMMNENGIKIEDNDNDIEDHDSINMMNDSIKIEEHDLEDNPFFYDDLQNEEPSSSSSDSTNTLNYVDIAVKEVERYRLLDMVFPSHENKITESALYLLGKLAISNCISLKKETLLSLSEYPNAYSVRK
;
A
#
# COMPACT_ATOMS: atom_id res chain seq x y z
N MET A 1 11.61 36.31 29.67
CA MET A 1 11.53 34.96 29.08
C MET A 1 10.85 35.07 27.73
N PRO A 2 11.34 34.40 26.69
CA PRO A 2 10.65 34.34 25.41
C PRO A 2 9.33 33.56 25.54
N LEU A 3 8.35 33.91 24.71
CA LEU A 3 7.06 33.23 24.61
C LEU A 3 7.26 31.83 24.00
N LEU A 4 6.69 30.79 24.63
CA LEU A 4 6.82 29.40 24.14
C LEU A 4 5.84 29.09 23.01
N TRP A 5 4.54 29.14 23.27
CA TRP A 5 3.48 28.87 22.29
C TRP A 5 2.16 29.53 22.72
N ILE A 6 1.25 29.74 21.77
CA ILE A 6 -0.09 30.27 22.02
C ILE A 6 -1.13 29.27 21.53
N ARG A 7 -2.26 29.17 22.24
CA ARG A 7 -3.41 28.38 21.81
C ARG A 7 -4.71 29.11 22.09
N VAL A 8 -5.65 28.96 21.17
CA VAL A 8 -7.01 29.49 21.27
C VAL A 8 -7.92 28.39 21.82
N ASP A 9 -8.80 28.75 22.75
CA ASP A 9 -9.79 27.86 23.37
C ASP A 9 -9.25 26.47 23.80
N PRO A 10 -8.34 26.40 24.79
CA PRO A 10 -7.72 25.15 25.20
C PRO A 10 -8.73 24.12 25.76
N LYS A 11 -9.90 24.58 26.21
CA LYS A 11 -10.97 23.75 26.79
C LYS A 11 -12.01 23.29 25.75
N GLY A 12 -12.05 23.91 24.56
CA GLY A 12 -13.03 23.58 23.52
C GLY A 12 -14.46 23.93 23.92
N GLU A 13 -14.63 25.05 24.61
CA GLU A 13 -15.95 25.53 25.07
C GLU A 13 -16.78 26.11 23.91
N HIS A 14 -16.13 26.53 22.82
CA HIS A 14 -16.76 27.21 21.70
C HIS A 14 -16.63 26.41 20.40
N PHE A 15 -17.69 26.36 19.61
CA PHE A 15 -17.63 25.90 18.22
C PHE A 15 -17.02 27.02 17.35
N LEU A 16 -15.69 27.04 17.27
CA LEU A 16 -14.93 28.07 16.57
C LEU A 16 -14.05 27.46 15.46
N ASN A 17 -13.89 28.21 14.37
CA ASN A 17 -12.80 27.99 13.41
C ASN A 17 -11.70 29.03 13.70
N SER A 18 -10.67 28.66 14.47
CA SER A 18 -9.57 29.55 14.80
C SER A 18 -8.39 29.37 13.85
N LEU A 19 -7.81 30.49 13.43
CA LEU A 19 -6.52 30.53 12.73
C LEU A 19 -5.47 31.11 13.68
N VAL A 20 -4.50 30.29 14.07
CA VAL A 20 -3.34 30.71 14.86
C VAL A 20 -2.12 30.71 13.95
N GLU A 21 -1.50 31.87 13.78
CA GLU A 21 -0.23 32.02 13.09
C GLU A 21 0.88 32.23 14.11
N GLN A 22 1.80 31.27 14.19
CA GLN A 22 3.00 31.37 15.02
C GLN A 22 4.17 30.65 14.31
N PRO A 23 5.42 30.98 14.65
CA PRO A 23 6.61 30.28 14.14
C PRO A 23 6.61 28.77 14.39
N ASP A 24 7.30 28.02 13.52
CA ASP A 24 7.36 26.55 13.58
C ASP A 24 7.90 26.02 14.92
N TYR A 25 8.87 26.70 15.53
CA TYR A 25 9.41 26.29 16.84
C TYR A 25 8.33 26.30 17.92
N MET A 26 7.35 27.22 17.85
CA MET A 26 6.26 27.29 18.82
C MET A 26 5.31 26.11 18.66
N PHE A 27 5.03 25.68 17.43
CA PHE A 27 4.25 24.48 17.17
C PHE A 27 4.99 23.19 17.55
N ILE A 28 6.32 23.14 17.39
CA ILE A 28 7.13 22.01 17.87
C ILE A 28 7.06 21.91 19.40
N GLU A 29 7.13 23.03 20.12
CA GLU A 29 6.95 23.03 21.58
C GLU A 29 5.52 22.68 21.99
N GLN A 30 4.50 23.17 21.27
CA GLN A 30 3.09 22.81 21.50
C GLN A 30 2.84 21.32 21.30
N LEU A 31 3.58 20.68 20.38
CA LEU A 31 3.49 19.24 20.13
C LEU A 31 4.06 18.40 21.30
N LEU A 32 4.89 18.98 22.15
CA LEU A 32 5.41 18.34 23.37
C LEU A 32 4.53 18.59 24.60
N ASP A 33 3.47 19.41 24.48
CA ASP A 33 2.53 19.68 25.56
C ASP A 33 1.71 18.43 25.94
N LYS A 34 1.02 18.46 27.09
CA LYS A 34 0.18 17.36 27.56
C LYS A 34 -1.18 17.29 26.87
N ASN A 35 -1.61 18.35 26.21
CA ASN A 35 -2.95 18.41 25.63
C ASN A 35 -3.02 17.81 24.22
N VAL A 36 -3.73 16.69 24.08
CA VAL A 36 -3.89 15.97 22.80
C VAL A 36 -4.48 16.84 21.68
N ASN A 37 -5.44 17.71 21.98
CA ASN A 37 -6.05 18.57 20.97
C ASN A 37 -5.03 19.59 20.45
N GLY A 38 -4.24 20.18 21.36
CA GLY A 38 -3.15 21.09 21.00
C GLY A 38 -2.05 20.40 20.18
N GLN A 39 -1.72 19.15 20.51
CA GLN A 39 -0.78 18.34 19.74
C GLN A 39 -1.28 18.07 18.31
N ILE A 40 -2.55 17.70 18.15
CA ILE A 40 -3.14 17.45 16.82
C ILE A 40 -3.18 18.75 15.99
N GLU A 41 -3.58 19.87 16.58
CA GLU A 41 -3.56 21.18 15.93
C GLU A 41 -2.15 21.57 15.45
N ALA A 42 -1.14 21.33 16.29
CA ALA A 42 0.25 21.57 15.93
C ALA A 42 0.71 20.68 14.77
N ILE A 43 0.37 19.38 14.78
CA ILE A 43 0.68 18.47 13.67
C ILE A 43 0.03 18.96 12.37
N ASP A 44 -1.24 19.37 12.44
CA ASP A 44 -1.99 19.84 11.29
C ASP A 44 -1.36 21.11 10.69
N TYR A 45 -0.92 22.04 11.53
CA TYR A 45 -0.21 23.23 11.07
C TYR A 45 1.15 22.88 10.45
N LEU A 46 1.99 22.12 11.17
CA LEU A 46 3.32 21.72 10.73
C LEU A 46 3.28 20.89 9.43
N SER A 47 2.19 20.17 9.18
CA SER A 47 2.00 19.38 7.95
C SER A 47 1.85 20.24 6.68
N LYS A 48 1.48 21.53 6.81
CA LYS A 48 1.28 22.43 5.66
C LYS A 48 2.59 22.84 4.99
N ARG A 49 3.65 23.03 5.79
CA ARG A 49 4.98 23.41 5.33
C ARG A 49 6.04 22.53 6.01
N PRO A 50 6.17 21.27 5.58
CA PRO A 50 7.09 20.33 6.23
C PRO A 50 8.54 20.72 5.97
N SER A 51 9.36 20.66 7.01
CA SER A 51 10.83 20.74 6.96
C SER A 51 11.44 19.43 7.44
N ILE A 52 12.73 19.20 7.16
CA ILE A 52 13.43 17.98 7.60
C ILE A 52 13.41 17.86 9.13
N GLN A 53 13.63 18.98 9.84
CA GLN A 53 13.59 19.04 11.31
C GLN A 53 12.20 18.68 11.88
N ILE A 54 11.13 19.12 11.20
CA ILE A 54 9.76 18.75 11.56
C ILE A 54 9.56 17.25 11.38
N CYS A 55 10.05 16.68 10.28
CA CYS A 55 9.93 15.25 10.01
C CYS A 55 10.68 14.39 11.04
N GLU A 56 11.91 14.77 11.41
CA GLU A 56 12.69 14.10 12.47
C GLU A 56 11.98 14.19 13.83
N THR A 57 11.36 15.34 14.12
CA THR A 57 10.56 15.52 15.33
C THR A 57 9.35 14.59 15.35
N PHE A 58 8.64 14.48 14.22
CA PHE A 58 7.53 13.54 14.06
C PHE A 58 7.95 12.09 14.24
N GLU A 59 9.08 11.66 13.67
CA GLU A 59 9.62 10.31 13.86
C GLU A 59 9.92 10.03 15.33
N ARG A 60 10.57 10.97 16.04
CA ARG A 60 10.86 10.84 17.47
C ARG A 60 9.58 10.68 18.32
N ILE A 61 8.53 11.44 18.00
CA ILE A 61 7.23 11.36 18.71
C ILE A 61 6.50 10.07 18.36
N LEU A 62 6.59 9.63 17.10
CA LEU A 62 6.03 8.38 16.64
C LEU A 62 6.63 7.18 17.40
N GLU A 63 7.92 7.22 17.73
CA GLU A 63 8.58 6.19 18.52
C GLU A 63 8.25 6.25 20.03
N ASN A 64 7.92 7.44 20.55
CA ASN A 64 7.65 7.64 21.97
C ASN A 64 6.40 6.87 22.43
N THR A 65 6.57 5.94 23.36
CA THR A 65 5.49 5.11 23.93
C THR A 65 4.59 5.87 24.90
N GLN A 66 5.07 6.98 25.47
CA GLN A 66 4.29 7.82 26.39
C GLN A 66 3.28 8.72 25.67
N MET A 67 3.41 8.87 24.36
CA MET A 67 2.51 9.69 23.55
C MET A 67 1.22 8.94 23.25
N PHE A 68 0.10 9.66 23.31
CA PHE A 68 -1.22 9.09 23.04
C PHE A 68 -1.30 8.54 21.62
N TYR A 69 -1.88 7.34 21.47
CA TYR A 69 -1.82 6.60 20.21
C TYR A 69 -2.44 7.36 19.03
N ARG A 70 -3.51 8.14 19.22
CA ARG A 70 -4.13 8.90 18.11
C ARG A 70 -3.24 10.02 17.57
N VAL A 71 -2.39 10.60 18.41
CA VAL A 71 -1.40 11.61 18.01
C VAL A 71 -0.35 10.95 17.12
N ARG A 72 0.15 9.79 17.56
CA ARG A 72 1.09 8.95 16.79
C ARG A 72 0.47 8.50 15.46
N VAL A 73 -0.80 8.10 15.46
CA VAL A 73 -1.55 7.76 14.24
C VAL A 73 -1.67 8.97 13.32
N ARG A 74 -2.01 10.15 13.83
CA ARG A 74 -2.07 11.39 13.02
C ARG A 74 -0.74 11.66 12.33
N ILE A 75 0.37 11.49 13.06
CA ILE A 75 1.73 11.61 12.51
C ILE A 75 1.98 10.60 11.39
N LEU A 76 1.58 9.32 11.53
CA LEU A 76 1.72 8.31 10.46
C LEU A 76 1.07 8.79 9.16
N TYR A 77 -0.16 9.31 9.21
CA TYR A 77 -0.87 9.82 8.03
C TYR A 77 -0.21 11.05 7.42
N VAL A 78 0.34 11.93 8.24
CA VAL A 78 1.05 13.13 7.78
C VAL A 78 2.37 12.74 7.14
N LEU A 79 3.19 11.93 7.81
CA LEU A 79 4.47 11.44 7.29
C LEU A 79 4.30 10.70 5.97
N ALA A 80 3.31 9.81 5.85
CA ALA A 80 3.07 9.08 4.61
C ALA A 80 2.85 9.99 3.38
N LYS A 81 2.33 11.20 3.57
CA LYS A 81 2.07 12.17 2.49
C LYS A 81 3.25 13.08 2.18
N ILE A 82 4.20 13.24 3.11
CA ILE A 82 5.33 14.16 2.94
C ILE A 82 6.36 13.57 1.97
N SER A 83 6.70 14.37 0.96
CA SER A 83 7.79 14.11 0.02
C SER A 83 8.60 15.39 -0.17
N LEU A 84 9.86 15.34 0.23
CA LEU A 84 10.87 16.39 0.06
C LEU A 84 12.04 15.80 -0.75
N GLU A 85 12.94 16.65 -1.28
CA GLU A 85 14.04 16.20 -2.15
C GLU A 85 14.90 15.08 -1.53
N ASN A 86 15.25 15.22 -0.25
CA ASN A 86 16.09 14.27 0.48
C ASN A 86 15.33 13.46 1.53
N TYR A 87 14.00 13.56 1.58
CA TYR A 87 13.19 12.92 2.60
C TYR A 87 11.89 12.37 2.03
N ILE A 88 11.67 11.06 2.22
CA ILE A 88 10.47 10.37 1.75
C ILE A 88 9.76 9.77 2.95
N GLY A 89 8.64 10.37 3.34
CA GLY A 89 7.99 10.02 4.59
C GLY A 89 7.34 8.63 4.59
N PHE A 90 6.80 8.14 3.46
CA PHE A 90 6.27 6.77 3.40
C PHE A 90 7.34 5.71 3.67
N GLN A 91 8.60 5.95 3.27
CA GLN A 91 9.71 5.04 3.55
C GLN A 91 10.03 4.99 5.03
N ARG A 92 9.92 6.13 5.72
CA ARG A 92 10.09 6.22 7.18
C ARG A 92 8.96 5.49 7.91
N VAL A 93 7.73 5.58 7.41
CA VAL A 93 6.60 4.78 7.92
C VAL A 93 6.85 3.27 7.74
N ILE A 94 7.33 2.83 6.57
CA ILE A 94 7.71 1.43 6.35
C ILE A 94 8.85 1.00 7.30
N GLN A 95 9.88 1.83 7.47
CA GLN A 95 10.98 1.54 8.40
C GLN A 95 10.49 1.42 9.85
N PHE A 96 9.62 2.33 10.29
CA PHE A 96 8.97 2.25 11.59
C PHE A 96 8.18 0.95 11.75
N PHE A 97 7.40 0.57 10.73
CA PHE A 97 6.63 -0.67 10.75
C PHE A 97 7.54 -1.89 10.86
N ILE A 98 8.57 -2.00 10.01
CA ILE A 98 9.51 -3.12 10.02
C ILE A 98 10.22 -3.22 11.37
N LYS A 99 10.73 -2.10 11.89
CA LYS A 99 11.40 -2.04 13.19
C LYS A 99 10.52 -2.55 14.32
N LYS A 100 9.22 -2.23 14.31
CA LYS A 100 8.30 -2.54 15.40
C LYS A 100 7.60 -3.90 15.27
N PHE A 101 7.10 -4.23 14.10
CA PHE A 101 6.16 -5.34 13.87
C PHE A 101 6.76 -6.51 13.09
N CYS A 102 7.90 -6.34 12.42
CA CYS A 102 8.56 -7.44 11.71
C CYS A 102 9.61 -8.15 12.58
N VAL A 103 9.93 -9.39 12.22
CA VAL A 103 11.06 -10.14 12.76
C VAL A 103 12.35 -9.43 12.36
N GLN A 104 13.33 -9.39 13.29
CA GLN A 104 14.59 -8.67 13.10
C GLN A 104 15.24 -9.05 11.77
N SER A 105 15.71 -8.04 11.03
CA SER A 105 16.38 -8.21 9.73
C SER A 105 15.54 -8.87 8.63
N SER A 106 14.21 -8.91 8.76
CA SER A 106 13.31 -9.46 7.75
C SER A 106 12.11 -8.55 7.49
N THR A 107 11.39 -8.81 6.41
CA THR A 107 10.09 -8.18 6.10
C THR A 107 8.91 -9.05 6.55
N VAL A 108 9.17 -10.16 7.24
CA VAL A 108 8.15 -11.08 7.75
C VAL A 108 7.56 -10.51 9.05
N ILE A 109 6.23 -10.46 9.12
CA ILE A 109 5.52 -9.91 10.28
C ILE A 109 5.60 -10.92 11.43
N LYS A 110 5.77 -10.43 12.65
CA LYS A 110 5.56 -11.23 13.85
C LYS A 110 4.07 -11.59 13.99
N PRO A 111 3.73 -12.65 14.73
CA PRO A 111 2.35 -12.87 15.15
C PRO A 111 1.76 -11.60 15.77
N ASN A 112 0.52 -11.27 15.43
CA ASN A 112 -0.08 -10.00 15.82
C ASN A 112 -0.18 -9.91 17.35
N ASP A 113 0.31 -8.80 17.92
CA ASP A 113 0.12 -8.47 19.33
C ASP A 113 -1.18 -7.68 19.46
N PHE A 114 -2.19 -8.29 20.05
CA PHE A 114 -3.52 -7.69 20.24
C PHE A 114 -3.58 -6.69 21.41
N ASN A 115 -2.43 -6.21 21.89
CA ASN A 115 -2.39 -4.97 22.66
C ASN A 115 -2.95 -3.82 21.81
N PHE A 116 -4.08 -3.25 22.25
CA PHE A 116 -4.83 -2.21 21.52
C PHE A 116 -3.95 -1.12 20.92
N ILE A 117 -2.96 -0.60 21.67
CA ILE A 117 -2.10 0.48 21.18
C ILE A 117 -1.22 0.00 20.02
N ASN A 118 -0.59 -1.17 20.17
CA ASN A 118 0.28 -1.75 19.13
C ASN A 118 -0.54 -2.13 17.90
N TYR A 119 -1.68 -2.79 18.09
CA TYR A 119 -2.60 -3.16 17.03
C TYR A 119 -3.10 -1.94 16.25
N PHE A 120 -3.55 -0.87 16.92
CA PHE A 120 -4.00 0.35 16.23
C PHE A 120 -2.85 1.01 15.45
N LEU A 121 -1.64 1.04 16.00
CA LEU A 121 -0.48 1.56 15.27
C LEU A 121 -0.14 0.69 14.05
N GLN A 122 -0.19 -0.63 14.18
CA GLN A 122 0.06 -1.57 13.09
C GLN A 122 -0.95 -1.38 11.95
N LYS A 123 -2.25 -1.42 12.28
CA LYS A 123 -3.35 -1.21 11.33
C LYS A 123 -3.24 0.15 10.64
N ASN A 124 -3.10 1.24 11.40
CA ASN A 124 -3.04 2.60 10.84
C ASN A 124 -1.76 2.87 10.06
N SER A 125 -0.65 2.16 10.32
CA SER A 125 0.57 2.30 9.52
C SER A 125 0.32 1.85 8.08
N ILE A 126 -0.37 0.71 7.89
CA ILE A 126 -0.72 0.20 6.57
C ILE A 126 -1.76 1.10 5.90
N GLU A 127 -2.76 1.54 6.65
CA GLU A 127 -3.77 2.46 6.15
C GLU A 127 -3.15 3.78 5.68
N ALA A 128 -2.24 4.37 6.46
CA ALA A 128 -1.52 5.58 6.11
C ALA A 128 -0.71 5.41 4.80
N LEU A 129 -0.07 4.25 4.59
CA LEU A 129 0.66 3.98 3.35
C LEU A 129 -0.26 3.99 2.11
N SER A 130 -1.51 3.56 2.24
CA SER A 130 -2.49 3.63 1.14
C SER A 130 -2.81 5.07 0.71
N PHE A 131 -2.69 6.04 1.63
CA PHE A 131 -2.91 7.47 1.34
C PHE A 131 -1.67 8.20 0.81
N THR A 132 -0.54 7.51 0.63
CA THR A 132 0.66 8.06 0.00
C THR A 132 0.37 8.46 -1.45
N ASN A 133 1.03 9.51 -1.95
CA ASN A 133 0.99 9.83 -3.37
C ASN A 133 1.72 8.71 -4.16
N PRO A 134 1.01 7.90 -4.97
CA PRO A 134 1.59 6.73 -5.64
C PRO A 134 2.51 7.11 -6.81
N SER A 135 2.51 8.38 -7.21
CA SER A 135 3.28 8.88 -8.34
C SER A 135 4.71 9.30 -8.01
N ILE A 136 5.12 9.24 -6.74
CA ILE A 136 6.50 9.57 -6.33
C ILE A 136 7.48 8.58 -6.99
N VAL A 137 8.49 9.13 -7.66
CA VAL A 137 9.52 8.39 -8.40
C VAL A 137 10.88 8.62 -7.75
N LYS A 138 11.67 7.56 -7.56
CA LYS A 138 13.05 7.67 -7.08
C LYS A 138 14.01 6.81 -7.90
N LYS A 139 15.19 7.35 -8.15
CA LYS A 139 16.30 6.62 -8.76
C LYS A 139 17.16 6.01 -7.66
N TYR A 140 17.36 4.71 -7.71
CA TYR A 140 18.25 3.93 -6.85
C TYR A 140 19.24 3.20 -7.73
N ASN A 141 20.54 3.51 -7.62
CA ASN A 141 21.60 2.83 -8.36
C ASN A 141 21.30 2.69 -9.86
N GLY A 142 20.79 3.76 -10.49
CA GLY A 142 20.37 3.77 -11.91
C GLY A 142 18.97 3.21 -12.21
N ARG A 143 18.34 2.50 -11.27
CA ARG A 143 16.97 1.97 -11.43
C ARG A 143 15.93 2.95 -10.91
N THR A 144 14.91 3.21 -11.72
CA THR A 144 13.80 4.07 -11.32
C THR A 144 12.72 3.24 -10.65
N VAL A 145 12.54 3.40 -9.35
CA VAL A 145 11.52 2.71 -8.56
C VAL A 145 10.44 3.70 -8.13
N ARG A 146 9.18 3.32 -8.30
CA ARG A 146 8.04 4.14 -7.93
C ARG A 146 7.50 3.72 -6.56
N SER A 147 6.95 4.68 -5.83
CA SER A 147 6.33 4.47 -4.52
C SER A 147 5.21 3.44 -4.57
N ALA A 148 4.35 3.46 -5.59
CA ALA A 148 3.29 2.48 -5.78
C ALA A 148 3.80 1.03 -5.76
N ASN A 149 4.86 0.74 -6.52
CA ASN A 149 5.46 -0.61 -6.58
C ASN A 149 6.01 -1.05 -5.21
N ILE A 150 6.66 -0.14 -4.48
CA ILE A 150 7.20 -0.43 -3.14
C ILE A 150 6.07 -0.73 -2.15
N ILE A 151 5.02 0.09 -2.16
CA ILE A 151 3.87 -0.06 -1.25
C ILE A 151 3.10 -1.35 -1.58
N CYS A 152 2.85 -1.64 -2.87
CA CYS A 152 2.23 -2.88 -3.31
C CYS A 152 3.05 -4.10 -2.89
N ALA A 153 4.35 -4.11 -3.21
CA ALA A 153 5.24 -5.21 -2.83
C ALA A 153 5.20 -5.46 -1.31
N PHE A 154 5.23 -4.39 -0.52
CA PHE A 154 5.17 -4.46 0.93
C PHE A 154 3.83 -5.00 1.45
N MET A 155 2.69 -4.51 0.95
CA MET A 155 1.36 -4.98 1.35
C MET A 155 1.09 -6.42 0.90
N ILE A 156 1.54 -6.82 -0.30
CA ILE A 156 1.45 -8.21 -0.76
C ILE A 156 2.31 -9.12 0.13
N ASN A 157 3.51 -8.68 0.50
CA ASN A 157 4.37 -9.42 1.42
C ASN A 157 3.69 -9.65 2.77
N ILE A 158 2.95 -8.64 3.25
CA ILE A 158 2.13 -8.77 4.46
C ILE A 158 1.07 -9.85 4.27
N LEU A 159 0.30 -9.81 3.18
CA LEU A 159 -0.75 -10.80 2.90
C LEU A 159 -0.19 -12.23 2.77
N ARG A 160 0.99 -12.38 2.17
CA ARG A 160 1.61 -13.69 1.92
C ARG A 160 2.17 -14.35 3.17
N PHE A 161 2.78 -13.57 4.06
CA PHE A 161 3.53 -14.08 5.21
C PHE A 161 2.84 -13.83 6.56
N ASN A 162 1.62 -13.30 6.58
CA ASN A 162 0.85 -13.16 7.80
C ASN A 162 0.33 -14.52 8.27
N ASP A 163 0.90 -15.02 9.37
CA ASP A 163 0.40 -16.18 10.10
C ASP A 163 -0.05 -15.75 11.50
N ASN A 164 -1.35 -15.88 11.75
CA ASN A 164 -1.98 -15.52 13.02
C ASN A 164 -2.66 -16.73 13.67
N SER A 165 -2.33 -17.95 13.24
CA SER A 165 -3.02 -19.20 13.63
C SER A 165 -2.91 -19.53 15.12
N MET A 166 -1.85 -19.05 15.78
CA MET A 166 -1.59 -19.29 17.21
C MET A 166 -2.24 -18.25 18.15
N ASN A 167 -2.87 -17.21 17.60
CA ASN A 167 -3.48 -16.16 18.40
C ASN A 167 -4.95 -16.46 18.71
N SER A 168 -5.38 -16.11 19.93
CA SER A 168 -6.78 -16.28 20.37
C SER A 168 -7.75 -15.33 19.67
N PHE A 169 -7.25 -14.23 19.11
CA PHE A 169 -8.05 -13.21 18.46
C PHE A 169 -7.86 -13.25 16.94
N SER A 170 -8.95 -13.01 16.21
CA SER A 170 -8.93 -12.90 14.75
C SER A 170 -8.34 -11.57 14.31
N ASP A 171 -7.49 -11.61 13.29
CA ASP A 171 -6.89 -10.46 12.62
C ASP A 171 -7.63 -10.06 11.33
N SER A 172 -8.86 -10.55 11.15
CA SER A 172 -9.70 -10.27 9.97
C SER A 172 -9.78 -8.78 9.62
N GLU A 173 -9.89 -7.92 10.63
CA GLU A 173 -9.96 -6.45 10.46
C GLU A 173 -8.62 -5.85 10.01
N TYR A 174 -7.49 -6.44 10.42
CA TYR A 174 -6.18 -6.02 9.95
C TYR A 174 -5.99 -6.41 8.49
N ILE A 175 -6.27 -7.68 8.13
CA ILE A 175 -6.19 -8.17 6.75
C ILE A 175 -7.13 -7.42 5.82
N SER A 176 -8.38 -7.17 6.24
CA SER A 176 -9.34 -6.32 5.54
C SER A 176 -8.74 -4.96 5.17
N ASN A 177 -8.06 -4.32 6.13
CA ASN A 177 -7.43 -3.03 5.91
C ASN A 177 -6.25 -3.11 4.92
N VAL A 178 -5.45 -4.17 4.96
CA VAL A 178 -4.37 -4.39 3.97
C VAL A 178 -4.93 -4.56 2.56
N ILE A 179 -5.96 -5.39 2.40
CA ILE A 179 -6.63 -5.63 1.11
C ILE A 179 -7.20 -4.32 0.55
N LYS A 180 -7.94 -3.56 1.37
CA LYS A 180 -8.49 -2.25 0.95
C LYS A 180 -7.37 -1.25 0.60
N GLY A 181 -6.25 -1.32 1.33
CA GLY A 181 -5.09 -0.45 1.16
C GLY A 181 -4.40 -0.60 -0.21
N LEU A 182 -4.45 -1.79 -0.82
CA LEU A 182 -3.83 -2.10 -2.11
C LEU A 182 -4.48 -1.40 -3.31
N ALA A 183 -5.73 -0.95 -3.20
CA ALA A 183 -6.50 -0.46 -4.34
C ALA A 183 -5.82 0.73 -5.04
N ARG A 184 -5.46 1.76 -4.29
CA ARG A 184 -4.86 3.00 -4.83
C ARG A 184 -3.53 2.76 -5.57
N PRO A 185 -2.53 2.09 -4.97
CA PRO A 185 -1.26 1.88 -5.66
C PRO A 185 -1.38 0.94 -6.87
N LEU A 186 -2.28 -0.07 -6.84
CA LEU A 186 -2.52 -0.94 -8.01
C LEU A 186 -3.15 -0.18 -9.18
N ILE A 187 -4.14 0.68 -8.91
CA ILE A 187 -4.78 1.51 -9.93
C ILE A 187 -3.75 2.40 -10.63
N GLU A 188 -2.86 3.06 -9.87
CA GLU A 188 -1.80 3.91 -10.45
C GLU A 188 -0.84 3.11 -11.34
N ILE A 189 -0.47 1.88 -10.94
CA ILE A 189 0.40 1.02 -11.72
C ILE A 189 -0.27 0.65 -13.05
N SER A 190 -1.54 0.23 -13.03
CA SER A 190 -2.26 -0.18 -14.23
C SER A 190 -2.53 0.98 -15.19
N GLN A 191 -3.02 2.12 -14.69
CA GLN A 191 -3.29 3.29 -15.52
C GLN A 191 -2.05 3.82 -16.24
N ARG A 192 -0.86 3.60 -15.68
CA ARG A 192 0.39 3.96 -16.35
C ARG A 192 0.80 2.99 -17.44
N LYS A 193 0.67 1.68 -17.24
CA LYS A 193 0.93 0.70 -18.29
C LYS A 193 0.13 1.06 -19.54
N VAL A 194 -1.18 1.29 -19.39
CA VAL A 194 -2.06 1.74 -20.49
C VAL A 194 -1.56 3.02 -21.17
N LYS A 195 -1.06 4.01 -20.40
CA LYS A 195 -0.50 5.24 -20.98
C LYS A 195 0.81 4.99 -21.73
N GLU A 196 1.71 4.19 -21.16
CA GLU A 196 2.99 3.83 -21.76
C GLU A 196 2.76 3.05 -23.07
N ASP A 197 1.84 2.08 -23.08
CA ASP A 197 1.46 1.28 -24.25
C ASP A 197 0.84 2.16 -25.36
N ASN A 198 -0.06 3.08 -25.00
CA ASN A 198 -0.65 4.02 -25.98
C ASN A 198 0.41 4.95 -26.61
N MET A 199 1.39 5.42 -25.83
CA MET A 199 2.47 6.27 -26.34
C MET A 199 3.44 5.51 -27.26
N MET A 200 3.65 4.21 -27.04
CA MET A 200 4.44 3.37 -27.94
C MET A 200 3.71 3.11 -29.26
N ASN A 201 2.41 2.86 -29.20
CA ASN A 201 1.58 2.62 -30.38
C ASN A 201 1.43 3.87 -31.27
N GLU A 202 1.41 5.07 -30.69
CA GLU A 202 1.38 6.33 -31.45
C GLU A 202 2.72 6.68 -32.12
N ASN A 203 3.86 6.24 -31.56
CA ASN A 203 5.20 6.53 -32.09
C ASN A 203 5.74 5.43 -33.02
N GLY A 204 5.01 4.32 -33.22
CA GLY A 204 5.46 3.13 -33.96
C GLY A 204 5.31 3.15 -35.49
N ILE A 205 5.01 4.28 -36.14
CA ILE A 205 4.90 4.31 -37.61
C ILE A 205 6.28 4.58 -38.27
N LYS A 206 6.89 3.46 -38.70
CA LYS A 206 7.90 3.25 -39.75
C LYS A 206 9.35 3.66 -39.50
N ILE A 207 10.18 2.65 -39.21
CA ILE A 207 11.48 2.49 -39.88
C ILE A 207 11.49 1.07 -40.45
N GLU A 208 11.50 0.98 -41.78
CA GLU A 208 11.60 -0.28 -42.53
C GLU A 208 12.97 -0.92 -42.28
N ASP A 209 12.92 -2.21 -41.94
CA ASP A 209 14.06 -3.08 -41.70
C ASP A 209 15.00 -3.13 -42.92
N ASN A 210 16.30 -3.00 -42.67
CA ASN A 210 17.34 -3.46 -43.58
C ASN A 210 18.20 -4.46 -42.81
N ASP A 211 17.89 -5.73 -43.06
CA ASP A 211 18.70 -6.88 -42.65
C ASP A 211 20.14 -6.73 -43.11
N ASN A 212 21.08 -7.06 -42.22
CA ASN A 212 22.36 -7.67 -42.59
C ASN A 212 22.89 -8.51 -41.42
N ASP A 213 23.03 -9.79 -41.69
CA ASP A 213 23.61 -10.85 -40.88
C ASP A 213 25.03 -10.54 -40.39
N ILE A 214 25.36 -10.89 -39.13
CA ILE A 214 26.68 -11.40 -38.72
C ILE A 214 26.52 -12.40 -37.56
N GLU A 215 27.09 -13.59 -37.75
CA GLU A 215 27.18 -14.74 -36.83
C GLU A 215 28.25 -14.59 -35.71
N ASP A 216 28.08 -15.44 -34.69
CA ASP A 216 29.07 -16.05 -33.77
C ASP A 216 29.74 -15.26 -32.62
N HIS A 217 29.49 -15.68 -31.36
CA HIS A 217 30.34 -16.62 -30.58
C HIS A 217 30.06 -16.56 -29.05
N ASP A 218 29.81 -17.75 -28.48
CA ASP A 218 30.33 -18.35 -27.24
C ASP A 218 30.31 -17.68 -25.82
N SER A 219 29.74 -18.49 -24.91
CA SER A 219 30.16 -18.80 -23.53
C SER A 219 29.81 -17.85 -22.36
N ILE A 220 29.01 -18.35 -21.40
CA ILE A 220 29.44 -18.85 -20.08
C ILE A 220 28.19 -19.12 -19.22
N ASN A 221 28.13 -20.36 -18.73
CA ASN A 221 27.12 -20.88 -17.81
C ASN A 221 27.44 -20.42 -16.38
N MET A 222 26.50 -19.77 -15.69
CA MET A 222 26.56 -19.59 -14.24
C MET A 222 25.22 -20.01 -13.61
N MET A 223 25.33 -20.95 -12.67
CA MET A 223 24.25 -21.54 -11.88
C MET A 223 23.28 -20.48 -11.35
N ASN A 224 22.00 -20.61 -11.72
CA ASN A 224 20.88 -20.07 -10.96
C ASN A 224 20.14 -21.23 -10.30
N ASP A 225 20.26 -21.32 -8.97
CA ASP A 225 19.39 -22.17 -8.14
C ASP A 225 17.94 -21.72 -8.34
N SER A 226 17.24 -22.51 -9.14
CA SER A 226 15.83 -22.31 -9.47
C SER A 226 14.99 -22.86 -8.33
N ILE A 227 14.33 -21.97 -7.58
CA ILE A 227 13.19 -22.34 -6.75
C ILE A 227 12.08 -22.75 -7.72
N LYS A 228 11.84 -24.06 -7.85
CA LYS A 228 10.68 -24.60 -8.55
C LYS A 228 9.42 -24.12 -7.83
N ILE A 229 8.69 -23.23 -8.47
CA ILE A 229 7.28 -23.02 -8.18
C ILE A 229 6.58 -24.08 -9.04
N GLU A 230 6.00 -25.09 -8.39
CA GLU A 230 5.14 -26.06 -9.06
C GLU A 230 3.98 -25.30 -9.72
N GLU A 231 3.95 -25.31 -11.05
CA GLU A 231 2.78 -24.94 -11.82
C GLU A 231 1.69 -25.97 -11.52
N HIS A 232 0.75 -25.58 -10.66
CA HIS A 232 -0.51 -26.29 -10.53
C HIS A 232 -1.61 -25.42 -11.15
N ASP A 233 -2.08 -25.89 -12.29
CA ASP A 233 -3.34 -25.65 -13.00
C ASP A 233 -4.17 -24.44 -12.55
N LEU A 234 -4.11 -23.36 -13.33
CA LEU A 234 -4.88 -22.11 -13.14
C LEU A 234 -5.95 -21.89 -14.23
N GLU A 235 -6.28 -22.89 -15.04
CA GLU A 235 -7.29 -22.74 -16.10
C GLU A 235 -8.74 -22.68 -15.59
N ASP A 236 -9.00 -23.07 -14.34
CA ASP A 236 -10.36 -23.13 -13.76
C ASP A 236 -10.57 -22.18 -12.57
N ASN A 237 -10.21 -20.89 -12.68
CA ASN A 237 -10.63 -19.90 -11.67
C ASN A 237 -12.02 -19.34 -12.02
N PRO A 238 -13.08 -19.61 -11.22
CA PRO A 238 -14.46 -19.19 -11.53
C PRO A 238 -14.66 -17.66 -11.60
N PHE A 239 -13.68 -16.86 -11.16
CA PHE A 239 -13.77 -15.41 -11.09
C PHE A 239 -13.29 -14.66 -12.34
N PHE A 240 -12.48 -15.27 -13.21
CA PHE A 240 -11.81 -14.56 -14.32
C PHE A 240 -12.11 -15.13 -15.72
N TYR A 241 -11.97 -14.24 -16.71
CA TYR A 241 -12.13 -14.31 -18.18
C TYR A 241 -13.53 -14.15 -18.81
N ASP A 242 -13.63 -13.08 -19.62
CA ASP A 242 -14.14 -13.08 -21.00
C ASP A 242 -13.40 -11.94 -21.79
N ASP A 243 -12.74 -12.34 -22.88
CA ASP A 243 -12.14 -11.60 -24.02
C ASP A 243 -11.51 -10.20 -23.83
N LEU A 244 -10.17 -10.19 -23.74
CA LEU A 244 -9.35 -9.29 -24.55
C LEU A 244 -8.35 -10.17 -25.31
N GLN A 245 -8.43 -10.06 -26.65
CA GLN A 245 -7.76 -10.88 -27.67
C GLN A 245 -6.39 -11.45 -27.29
N ASN A 246 -6.29 -12.77 -27.42
CA ASN A 246 -5.04 -13.51 -27.54
C ASN A 246 -4.23 -12.96 -28.72
N GLU A 247 -3.09 -12.32 -28.46
CA GLU A 247 -1.97 -12.37 -29.37
C GLU A 247 -1.00 -13.44 -28.85
N GLU A 248 -0.77 -14.47 -29.67
CA GLU A 248 0.22 -15.50 -29.41
C GLU A 248 1.62 -14.87 -29.23
N PRO A 249 2.49 -15.42 -28.37
CA PRO A 249 3.84 -14.93 -28.22
C PRO A 249 4.65 -15.32 -29.47
N SER A 250 4.71 -14.44 -30.46
CA SER A 250 5.71 -14.55 -31.52
C SER A 250 7.10 -14.32 -30.91
N SER A 251 7.88 -15.38 -30.89
CA SER A 251 9.30 -15.39 -30.53
C SER A 251 10.10 -14.38 -31.35
N SER A 252 10.59 -13.31 -30.73
CA SER A 252 11.88 -12.64 -31.04
C SER A 252 12.04 -11.36 -30.21
N SER A 253 13.30 -11.01 -29.92
CA SER A 253 13.82 -9.86 -29.17
C SER A 253 13.96 -10.01 -27.65
N SER A 254 15.19 -10.40 -27.30
CA SER A 254 15.88 -10.20 -26.05
C SER A 254 15.75 -8.77 -25.50
N ASP A 255 15.71 -8.66 -24.17
CA ASP A 255 15.77 -7.45 -23.35
C ASP A 255 14.48 -6.61 -23.25
N SER A 256 13.46 -7.17 -22.60
CA SER A 256 12.54 -6.36 -21.79
C SER A 256 12.36 -6.99 -20.42
N THR A 257 12.57 -6.18 -19.39
CA THR A 257 12.56 -6.56 -17.99
C THR A 257 11.32 -7.36 -17.61
N ASN A 258 11.52 -8.51 -16.95
CA ASN A 258 10.51 -9.34 -16.31
C ASN A 258 9.62 -8.48 -15.37
N THR A 259 8.59 -7.84 -15.93
CA THR A 259 7.84 -6.77 -15.24
C THR A 259 6.82 -7.44 -14.35
N LEU A 260 7.21 -7.67 -13.09
CA LEU A 260 6.38 -8.27 -12.05
C LEU A 260 4.94 -7.71 -12.12
N ASN A 261 3.96 -8.53 -12.50
CA ASN A 261 2.60 -8.06 -12.62
C ASN A 261 1.94 -7.99 -11.24
N TYR A 262 2.15 -6.87 -10.55
CA TYR A 262 1.60 -6.62 -9.22
C TYR A 262 0.08 -6.79 -9.14
N VAL A 263 -0.64 -6.54 -10.24
CA VAL A 263 -2.09 -6.73 -10.31
C VAL A 263 -2.42 -8.21 -10.17
N ASP A 264 -1.86 -9.07 -11.01
CA ASP A 264 -2.14 -10.51 -10.97
C ASP A 264 -1.75 -11.14 -9.63
N ILE A 265 -0.59 -10.75 -9.08
CA ILE A 265 -0.13 -11.25 -7.78
C ILE A 265 -1.10 -10.82 -6.67
N ALA A 266 -1.50 -9.55 -6.65
CA ALA A 266 -2.45 -9.06 -5.66
C ALA A 266 -3.81 -9.76 -5.79
N VAL A 267 -4.30 -9.95 -7.00
CA VAL A 267 -5.56 -10.64 -7.28
C VAL A 267 -5.51 -12.09 -6.79
N LYS A 268 -4.44 -12.83 -7.10
CA LYS A 268 -4.26 -14.21 -6.64
C LYS A 268 -4.28 -14.30 -5.11
N GLU A 269 -3.56 -13.41 -4.42
CA GLU A 269 -3.56 -13.41 -2.95
C GLU A 269 -4.92 -13.01 -2.36
N VAL A 270 -5.62 -12.05 -2.96
CA VAL A 270 -6.94 -11.59 -2.49
C VAL A 270 -8.00 -12.67 -2.70
N GLU A 271 -7.97 -13.36 -3.84
CA GLU A 271 -8.83 -14.52 -4.09
C GLU A 271 -8.55 -15.66 -3.11
N ARG A 272 -7.28 -15.93 -2.80
CA ARG A 272 -6.92 -16.90 -1.75
C ARG A 272 -7.60 -16.54 -0.42
N TYR A 273 -7.55 -15.28 0.01
CA TYR A 273 -8.23 -14.82 1.22
C TYR A 273 -9.76 -14.90 1.14
N ARG A 274 -10.35 -14.58 -0.02
CA ARG A 274 -11.81 -14.69 -0.25
C ARG A 274 -12.29 -16.14 -0.17
N LEU A 275 -11.57 -17.07 -0.80
CA LEU A 275 -11.88 -18.50 -0.74
C LEU A 275 -11.71 -19.06 0.67
N LEU A 276 -10.66 -18.65 1.39
CA LEU A 276 -10.48 -19.01 2.79
C LEU A 276 -11.63 -18.48 3.66
N ASP A 277 -12.11 -17.26 3.42
CA ASP A 277 -13.24 -16.65 4.14
C ASP A 277 -14.59 -17.34 3.82
N MET A 278 -14.67 -18.09 2.73
CA MET A 278 -15.84 -18.91 2.41
C MET A 278 -15.85 -20.24 3.20
N VAL A 279 -14.67 -20.82 3.45
CA VAL A 279 -14.51 -22.07 4.20
C VAL A 279 -14.48 -21.80 5.72
N PHE A 280 -13.74 -20.77 6.12
CA PHE A 280 -13.54 -20.33 7.50
C PHE A 280 -13.94 -18.85 7.62
N PRO A 281 -15.24 -18.55 7.79
CA PRO A 281 -15.73 -17.20 7.71
C PRO A 281 -15.22 -16.33 8.85
N SER A 282 -14.65 -15.20 8.46
CA SER A 282 -14.44 -14.04 9.31
C SER A 282 -15.78 -13.48 9.77
N HIS A 283 -15.74 -12.71 10.86
CA HIS A 283 -16.91 -12.03 11.39
C HIS A 283 -17.61 -11.21 10.29
N GLU A 284 -18.89 -11.51 10.02
CA GLU A 284 -19.70 -10.86 8.98
C GLU A 284 -19.06 -10.87 7.57
N ASN A 285 -18.28 -11.92 7.23
CA ASN A 285 -17.57 -12.04 5.94
C ASN A 285 -16.74 -10.78 5.60
N LYS A 286 -16.08 -10.20 6.60
CA LYS A 286 -15.35 -8.93 6.47
C LYS A 286 -14.24 -8.99 5.43
N ILE A 287 -13.56 -10.14 5.33
CA ILE A 287 -12.49 -10.35 4.34
C ILE A 287 -13.09 -10.37 2.93
N THR A 288 -14.19 -11.09 2.71
CA THR A 288 -14.91 -11.11 1.44
C THR A 288 -15.41 -9.72 1.04
N GLU A 289 -16.00 -8.95 1.97
CA GLU A 289 -16.39 -7.54 1.73
C GLU A 289 -15.19 -6.71 1.23
N SER A 290 -14.02 -6.93 1.81
CA SER A 290 -12.80 -6.19 1.50
C SER A 290 -12.19 -6.62 0.17
N ALA A 291 -12.24 -7.92 -0.14
CA ALA A 291 -11.85 -8.47 -1.43
C ALA A 291 -12.73 -7.87 -2.54
N LEU A 292 -14.05 -7.85 -2.36
CA LEU A 292 -14.98 -7.24 -3.33
C LEU A 292 -14.75 -5.73 -3.48
N TYR A 293 -14.46 -5.02 -2.39
CA TYR A 293 -14.09 -3.61 -2.48
C TYR A 293 -12.87 -3.41 -3.38
N LEU A 294 -11.82 -4.21 -3.20
CA LEU A 294 -10.60 -4.11 -4.01
C LEU A 294 -10.86 -4.50 -5.47
N LEU A 295 -11.48 -5.66 -5.70
CA LEU A 295 -11.79 -6.17 -7.04
C LEU A 295 -12.71 -5.22 -7.80
N GLY A 296 -13.76 -4.71 -7.14
CA GLY A 296 -14.67 -3.72 -7.72
C GLY A 296 -13.96 -2.41 -8.06
N LYS A 297 -13.03 -1.94 -7.22
CA LYS A 297 -12.20 -0.77 -7.52
C LYS A 297 -11.31 -0.97 -8.75
N LEU A 298 -10.71 -2.15 -8.87
CA LEU A 298 -9.89 -2.52 -10.03
C LEU A 298 -10.72 -2.66 -11.31
N ALA A 299 -11.95 -3.19 -11.19
CA ALA A 299 -12.86 -3.30 -12.32
C ALA A 299 -13.35 -1.94 -12.81
N ILE A 300 -13.72 -1.03 -11.91
CA ILE A 300 -14.12 0.35 -12.26
C ILE A 300 -12.98 1.10 -12.96
N SER A 301 -11.73 0.81 -12.62
CA SER A 301 -10.56 1.39 -13.28
C SER A 301 -10.11 0.63 -14.54
N ASN A 302 -10.92 -0.30 -15.05
CA ASN A 302 -10.62 -1.14 -16.22
C ASN A 302 -9.32 -1.96 -16.10
N CYS A 303 -8.90 -2.29 -14.88
CA CYS A 303 -7.73 -3.14 -14.65
C CYS A 303 -8.08 -4.63 -14.80
N ILE A 304 -9.34 -4.99 -14.51
CA ILE A 304 -9.83 -6.37 -14.39
C ILE A 304 -11.28 -6.41 -14.89
N SER A 305 -11.70 -7.53 -15.49
CA SER A 305 -13.11 -7.81 -15.76
C SER A 305 -13.69 -8.72 -14.67
N LEU A 306 -14.88 -8.38 -14.16
CA LEU A 306 -15.60 -9.20 -13.19
C LEU A 306 -16.83 -9.82 -13.84
N LYS A 307 -17.03 -11.12 -13.63
CA LYS A 307 -18.22 -11.83 -14.12
C LYS A 307 -19.46 -11.37 -13.36
N LYS A 308 -20.51 -11.02 -14.10
CA LYS A 308 -21.80 -10.63 -13.51
C LYS A 308 -22.40 -11.77 -12.69
N GLU A 309 -22.24 -13.00 -13.15
CA GLU A 309 -22.77 -14.20 -12.50
C GLU A 309 -22.17 -14.42 -11.10
N THR A 310 -20.86 -14.19 -10.95
CA THR A 310 -20.22 -14.30 -9.63
C THR A 310 -20.70 -13.22 -8.68
N LEU A 311 -20.86 -11.97 -9.16
CA LEU A 311 -21.43 -10.89 -8.34
C LEU A 311 -22.88 -11.18 -7.93
N LEU A 312 -23.70 -11.75 -8.82
CA LEU A 312 -25.07 -12.15 -8.49
C LEU A 312 -25.07 -13.23 -7.40
N SER A 313 -24.25 -14.27 -7.54
CA SER A 313 -24.13 -15.33 -6.52
C SER A 313 -23.73 -14.78 -5.13
N LEU A 314 -22.89 -13.75 -5.09
CA LEU A 314 -22.47 -13.10 -3.84
C LEU A 314 -23.54 -12.17 -3.24
N SER A 315 -24.44 -11.64 -4.06
CA SER A 315 -25.58 -10.82 -3.62
C SER A 315 -26.71 -11.65 -2.99
N GLU A 316 -26.70 -12.96 -3.18
CA GLU A 316 -27.69 -13.89 -2.67
C GLU A 316 -27.43 -14.28 -1.20
N TYR A 317 -28.49 -14.74 -0.54
CA TYR A 317 -28.41 -15.41 0.78
C TYR A 317 -27.70 -16.76 0.59
N PRO A 318 -26.73 -17.16 1.43
CA PRO A 318 -26.56 -16.83 2.85
C PRO A 318 -25.45 -15.81 3.19
N ASN A 319 -24.92 -15.07 2.22
CA ASN A 319 -23.84 -14.11 2.48
C ASN A 319 -24.26 -13.00 3.45
N ALA A 320 -23.31 -12.48 4.23
CA ALA A 320 -23.56 -11.37 5.15
C ALA A 320 -24.09 -10.13 4.42
N TYR A 321 -24.89 -9.32 5.11
CA TYR A 321 -25.48 -8.10 4.55
C TYR A 321 -24.44 -7.13 3.97
N SER A 322 -23.26 -7.03 4.60
CA SER A 322 -22.11 -6.23 4.15
C SER A 322 -21.61 -6.63 2.75
N VAL A 323 -21.65 -7.92 2.43
CA VAL A 323 -21.20 -8.49 1.14
C VAL A 323 -22.26 -8.30 0.05
N ARG A 324 -23.53 -8.29 0.43
CA ARG A 324 -24.67 -8.25 -0.50
C ARG A 324 -25.04 -6.84 -0.99
N LYS A 325 -24.50 -5.79 -0.35
CA LYS A 325 -24.83 -4.38 -0.62
C LYS A 325 -23.90 -3.78 -1.68
#